data_AF-A0A7S2S9I1-F1
#
_entry.id   AF-A0A7S2S9I1-F1
#
_cell.length_a   1.000
_cell.length_b   1.000
_cell.length_c   1.000
_cell.angle_alpha   90.00
_cell.angle_beta   90.00
_cell.angle_gamma   90.00
#
_symmetry.space_group_name_H-M   'P 1'
#
loop_
_entity.id
_entity.type
_entity.pdbx_description
1 polymer ?
#
loop_
_entity_poly.entity_id
_entity_poly.type
_entity_poly.pdbx_seq_one_letter_code
_entity_poly.pdbx_strand_id
1 'polypeptide(L)'
;FLQEKVFFGIRPSPEILAICSIYFVEGALGLARLAQTFYLKDTLHLGPAEMSALTGIFTLPWTIKPLYGFLSDGVPLFGYRRRSYLILAGILGALSFLALGADFWGILGTIDASTVITSDSAMFKGTIAAFLLSSACIAFSDVVA
;
A
#
# COMPACT_ATOMS: atom_id res chain seq x y z
N PHE A 1 16.31 29.82 11.85
CA PHE A 1 14.96 29.92 11.23
C PHE A 1 14.22 28.58 11.24
N LEU A 2 14.63 27.57 10.46
CA LEU A 2 13.93 26.26 10.42
C LEU A 2 13.90 25.55 11.80
N GLN A 3 15.00 25.59 12.55
CA GLN A 3 15.10 24.96 13.86
C GLN A 3 14.15 25.56 14.92
N GLU A 4 13.91 26.86 14.90
CA GLU A 4 13.03 27.54 15.86
C GLU A 4 11.55 27.46 15.48
N LYS A 5 11.23 27.52 14.18
CA LYS A 5 9.84 27.56 13.70
C LYS A 5 9.25 26.17 13.43
N VAL A 6 10.03 25.24 12.90
CA VAL A 6 9.57 23.91 12.50
C VAL A 6 9.92 22.86 13.56
N PHE A 7 11.15 22.91 14.08
CA PHE A 7 11.61 21.94 15.08
C PHE A 7 11.40 22.42 16.52
N PHE A 8 10.73 23.56 16.74
CA PHE A 8 10.41 24.10 18.08
C PHE A 8 11.62 24.15 19.04
N GLY A 9 12.82 24.43 18.51
CA GLY A 9 14.07 24.48 19.29
C GLY A 9 14.79 23.14 19.47
N ILE A 10 14.20 22.03 19.03
CA ILE A 10 14.83 20.70 19.04
C ILE A 10 15.89 20.63 17.93
N ARG A 11 17.06 20.08 18.25
CA ARG A 11 18.12 19.86 17.24
C ARG A 11 17.68 18.76 16.27
N PRO A 12 17.71 18.98 14.94
CA PRO A 12 17.33 17.96 13.97
C PRO A 12 18.41 16.88 13.92
N SER A 13 18.32 15.89 14.82
CA SER A 13 19.13 14.68 14.72
C SER A 13 18.65 13.83 13.54
N PRO A 14 19.52 12.99 12.95
CA PRO A 14 19.13 12.06 11.90
C PRO A 14 17.92 11.18 12.28
N GLU A 15 17.78 10.86 13.56
CA GLU A 15 16.67 10.07 14.11
C GLU A 15 15.34 10.82 14.03
N ILE A 16 15.31 12.10 14.43
CA ILE A 16 14.10 12.93 14.37
C ILE A 16 13.68 13.12 12.91
N LEU A 17 14.65 13.36 12.02
CA LEU A 17 14.36 13.50 10.59
C LEU A 17 13.81 12.21 9.98
N ALA A 18 14.33 11.05 10.39
CA ALA A 18 13.83 9.75 9.96
C ALA A 18 12.37 9.53 10.43
N ILE A 19 12.09 9.81 11.71
CA ILE A 19 10.74 9.71 12.27
C ILE A 19 9.78 10.66 11.56
N CYS A 20 10.14 11.94 11.38
CA CYS A 20 9.32 12.90 10.64
C CYS A 20 9.02 12.45 9.21
N SER A 21 10.00 11.85 8.53
CA SER A 21 9.82 11.35 7.16
C SER A 21 8.85 10.17 7.12
N ILE A 22 8.93 9.23 8.07
CA ILE A 22 8.00 8.10 8.17
C ILE A 22 6.57 8.59 8.43
N TYR A 23 6.38 9.47 9.43
CA TYR A 23 5.05 10.01 9.73
C TYR A 23 4.48 10.88 8.60
N PHE A 24 5.33 11.58 7.84
CA PHE A 24 4.88 12.31 6.66
C PHE A 24 4.37 11.35 5.58
N VAL A 25 5.08 10.25 5.32
CA VAL A 25 4.66 9.22 4.36
C VAL A 25 3.35 8.57 4.81
N GLU A 26 3.20 8.23 6.09
CA GLU A 26 1.95 7.73 6.66
C GLU A 26 0.79 8.72 6.50
N GLY A 27 1.04 10.02 6.74
CA GLY A 27 0.06 11.07 6.48
C GLY A 27 -0.34 11.17 4.99
N ALA A 28 0.64 11.07 4.09
CA ALA A 28 0.40 11.11 2.65
C ALA A 28 -0.40 9.90 2.14
N LEU A 29 -0.28 8.72 2.77
CA LEU A 29 -1.13 7.55 2.47
C LEU A 29 -2.62 7.85 2.68
N GLY A 30 -2.98 8.81 3.53
CA GLY A 30 -4.36 9.29 3.67
C GLY A 30 -4.93 9.84 2.35
N LEU A 31 -4.12 10.51 1.53
CA LEU A 31 -4.52 11.00 0.21
C LEU A 31 -4.75 9.84 -0.76
N ALA A 32 -3.90 8.81 -0.69
CA ALA A 32 -4.08 7.60 -1.50
C ALA A 32 -5.40 6.90 -1.15
N ARG A 33 -5.77 6.76 0.13
CA ARG A 33 -7.06 6.17 0.56
C ARG A 33 -8.27 6.94 0.03
N LEU A 34 -8.16 8.27 -0.04
CA LEU A 34 -9.21 9.10 -0.64
C LEU A 34 -9.35 8.80 -2.14
N ALA A 35 -8.24 8.73 -2.88
CA ALA A 35 -8.23 8.36 -4.29
C ALA A 35 -8.78 6.95 -4.54
N GLN A 36 -8.48 5.98 -3.66
CA GLN A 36 -9.06 4.63 -3.72
C GLN A 36 -10.58 4.67 -3.61
N THR A 37 -11.11 5.46 -2.68
CA THR A 37 -12.56 5.58 -2.47
C THR A 37 -13.25 6.14 -3.72
N PHE A 38 -12.68 7.18 -4.33
CA PHE A 38 -13.19 7.74 -5.59
C PHE A 38 -13.05 6.75 -6.75
N TYR A 39 -11.96 5.99 -6.85
CA TYR A 39 -11.79 4.98 -7.89
C TYR A 39 -12.85 3.87 -7.78
N LEU A 40 -13.09 3.33 -6.58
CA LEU A 40 -14.10 2.30 -6.35
C LEU A 40 -15.53 2.79 -6.63
N LYS A 41 -15.80 4.06 -6.35
CA LYS A 41 -17.11 4.66 -6.55
C LYS A 41 -17.36 5.09 -8.00
N ASP A 42 -16.42 5.82 -8.59
CA ASP A 42 -16.62 6.52 -9.87
C ASP A 42 -16.18 5.65 -11.08
N THR A 43 -15.24 4.72 -10.90
CA THR A 43 -14.80 3.79 -11.97
C THR A 43 -15.55 2.46 -11.89
N LEU A 44 -15.62 1.86 -10.71
CA LEU A 44 -16.27 0.55 -10.52
C LEU A 44 -17.76 0.64 -10.17
N HIS A 45 -18.30 1.85 -9.99
CA HIS A 45 -19.73 2.09 -9.76
C HIS A 45 -20.33 1.29 -8.58
N LEU A 46 -19.50 1.01 -7.57
CA LEU A 46 -19.89 0.14 -6.46
C LEU A 46 -20.89 0.81 -5.52
N GLY A 47 -21.83 0.01 -5.03
CA GLY A 47 -22.78 0.44 -4.01
C GLY A 47 -22.09 0.70 -2.66
N PRO A 48 -22.70 1.49 -1.76
CA PRO A 48 -22.15 1.77 -0.43
C PRO A 48 -21.94 0.51 0.41
N ALA A 49 -22.80 -0.50 0.26
CA ALA A 49 -22.65 -1.79 0.94
C ALA A 49 -21.42 -2.57 0.45
N GLU A 50 -21.16 -2.59 -0.86
CA GLU A 50 -20.02 -3.28 -1.47
C GLU A 50 -18.70 -2.58 -1.14
N MET A 51 -18.68 -1.25 -1.17
CA MET A 51 -17.52 -0.47 -0.73
C MET A 51 -17.18 -0.73 0.74
N SER A 52 -18.18 -0.83 1.62
CA SER A 52 -17.96 -1.17 3.03
C SER A 52 -17.40 -2.58 3.20
N ALA A 53 -17.95 -3.56 2.47
CA ALA A 53 -17.46 -4.93 2.49
C ALA A 53 -16.00 -5.03 2.00
N LEU A 54 -15.66 -4.38 0.87
CA LEU A 54 -14.30 -4.34 0.34
C LEU A 54 -13.32 -3.62 1.29
N THR A 55 -13.74 -2.52 1.90
CA THR A 55 -12.93 -1.84 2.92
C THR A 55 -12.64 -2.74 4.11
N GLY A 56 -13.62 -3.56 4.53
CA GLY A 56 -13.42 -4.60 5.54
C GLY A 56 -12.39 -5.63 5.12
N ILE A 57 -12.44 -6.11 3.87
CA ILE A 57 -11.47 -7.04 3.29
C ILE A 57 -10.06 -6.42 3.26
N PHE A 58 -9.94 -5.16 2.82
CA PHE A 58 -8.66 -4.45 2.80
C PHE A 58 -8.08 -4.22 4.19
N THR A 59 -8.89 -4.30 5.25
CA THR A 59 -8.43 -4.20 6.64
C THR A 59 -7.91 -5.53 7.20
N LEU A 60 -8.19 -6.67 6.55
CA LEU A 60 -7.75 -7.99 7.03
C LEU A 60 -6.23 -8.12 7.25
N PRO A 61 -5.35 -7.61 6.38
CA PRO A 61 -3.91 -7.66 6.64
C PRO A 61 -3.51 -6.96 7.95
N TRP A 62 -4.27 -5.97 8.39
CA TRP A 62 -4.01 -5.23 9.62
C TRP A 62 -4.35 -6.02 10.88
N THR A 63 -5.20 -7.05 10.80
CA THR A 63 -5.56 -7.88 11.96
C THR A 63 -4.53 -8.98 12.23
N ILE A 64 -3.79 -9.42 11.20
CA ILE A 64 -2.76 -10.46 11.31
C ILE A 64 -1.34 -9.92 11.57
N LYS A 65 -1.23 -8.63 11.92
CA LYS A 65 0.04 -7.98 12.28
C LYS A 65 0.92 -8.76 13.28
N PRO A 66 0.39 -9.39 14.35
CA PRO A 66 1.23 -10.17 15.25
C PRO A 66 2.01 -11.28 14.53
N LEU A 67 1.41 -11.91 13.53
CA LEU A 67 2.07 -12.95 12.72
C LEU A 67 3.20 -12.39 11.88
N TYR A 68 3.04 -11.17 11.34
CA TYR A 68 4.09 -10.49 10.60
C TYR A 68 5.31 -10.19 11.47
N GLY A 69 5.09 -9.81 12.74
CA GLY A 69 6.17 -9.59 13.70
C GLY A 69 6.95 -10.87 13.99
N PHE A 70 6.23 -11.98 14.23
CA PHE A 70 6.86 -13.29 14.39
C PHE A 70 7.66 -13.72 13.15
N LEU A 71 7.14 -13.48 11.96
CA LEU A 71 7.80 -13.83 10.70
C LEU A 71 9.09 -13.03 10.47
N SER A 72 9.03 -11.70 10.63
CA SER A 72 10.20 -10.82 10.43
C SER A 72 11.29 -11.03 11.47
N ASP A 73 10.92 -11.39 12.70
CA ASP A 73 11.89 -11.65 13.78
C ASP A 73 12.47 -13.07 13.72
N GLY A 74 11.70 -14.04 13.20
CA GLY A 74 12.06 -15.46 13.17
C GLY A 74 12.84 -15.92 11.94
N VAL A 75 12.67 -15.28 10.78
CA VAL A 75 13.28 -15.73 9.51
C VAL A 75 14.19 -14.64 8.92
N PRO A 76 15.52 -14.75 9.01
CA PRO A 76 16.41 -13.79 8.36
C PRO A 76 16.39 -13.97 6.84
N LEU A 77 15.99 -12.92 6.10
CA LEU A 77 16.08 -12.87 4.63
C LEU A 77 17.41 -12.24 4.22
N PHE A 78 18.20 -12.96 3.41
CA PHE A 78 19.50 -12.48 2.90
C PHE A 78 20.49 -12.06 4.02
N GLY A 79 20.39 -12.69 5.20
CA GLY A 79 21.24 -12.36 6.37
C GLY A 79 20.82 -11.10 7.14
N TYR A 80 19.81 -10.36 6.66
CA TYR A 80 19.22 -9.21 7.36
C TYR A 80 17.81 -9.56 7.86
N ARG A 81 17.47 -9.12 9.09
CA ARG A 81 16.17 -9.46 9.71
C ARG A 81 15.04 -8.49 9.36
N ARG A 82 15.25 -7.18 9.50
CA ARG A 82 14.16 -6.18 9.33
C ARG A 82 14.29 -5.33 8.05
N ARG A 83 15.53 -5.01 7.65
CA ARG A 83 15.80 -4.10 6.53
C ARG A 83 15.39 -4.65 5.14
N SER A 84 15.66 -5.92 4.88
CA SER A 84 15.34 -6.60 3.61
C SER A 84 13.83 -6.68 3.39
N TYR A 85 13.09 -6.97 4.46
CA TYR A 85 11.63 -7.04 4.47
C TYR A 85 10.96 -5.68 4.19
N LEU A 86 11.48 -4.59 4.77
CA LEU A 86 10.98 -3.24 4.52
C LEU A 86 11.16 -2.80 3.06
N ILE A 87 12.33 -3.09 2.47
CA ILE A 87 12.60 -2.75 1.07
C ILE A 87 11.67 -3.54 0.14
N LEU A 88 11.49 -4.84 0.40
CA LEU A 88 10.59 -5.67 -0.40
C LEU A 88 9.13 -5.20 -0.31
N ALA A 89 8.65 -4.90 0.89
CA ALA A 89 7.28 -4.40 1.09
C ALA A 89 7.07 -3.04 0.43
N GLY A 90 8.05 -2.14 0.51
CA GLY A 90 8.01 -0.85 -0.17
C GLY A 90 7.95 -0.99 -1.70
N ILE A 91 8.77 -1.87 -2.28
CA ILE A 91 8.77 -2.13 -3.72
C ILE A 91 7.46 -2.78 -4.17
N LEU A 92 6.97 -3.81 -3.48
CA LEU A 92 5.69 -4.43 -3.81
C LEU A 92 4.53 -3.44 -3.68
N GLY A 93 4.52 -2.62 -2.62
CA GLY A 93 3.53 -1.56 -2.44
C GLY A 93 3.55 -0.55 -3.58
N ALA A 94 4.73 -0.08 -3.99
CA ALA A 94 4.88 0.83 -5.11
C ALA A 94 4.40 0.19 -6.43
N LEU A 95 4.78 -1.06 -6.70
CA LEU A 95 4.34 -1.79 -7.90
C LEU A 95 2.83 -1.99 -7.93
N SER A 96 2.19 -2.24 -6.78
CA SER A 96 0.73 -2.39 -6.70
C SER A 96 -0.01 -1.10 -7.08
N PHE A 97 0.49 0.06 -6.68
CA PHE A 97 -0.08 1.35 -7.07
C PHE A 97 0.24 1.72 -8.53
N LEU A 98 1.45 1.40 -9.02
CA LEU A 98 1.80 1.60 -10.43
C LEU A 98 0.93 0.75 -11.36
N ALA A 99 0.60 -0.48 -10.96
CA ALA A 99 -0.33 -1.35 -11.67
C ALA A 99 -1.77 -0.78 -11.75
N LEU A 100 -2.12 0.21 -10.93
CA LEU A 100 -3.42 0.89 -11.00
C LEU A 100 -3.39 2.16 -11.87
N GLY A 101 -2.23 2.83 -11.97
CA GLY A 101 -2.12 4.15 -12.59
C GLY A 101 -1.87 4.19 -14.10
N ALA A 102 -1.63 3.04 -14.76
CA ALA A 102 -1.07 3.02 -16.11
C ALA A 102 -1.90 2.27 -17.17
N ASP A 103 -3.23 2.17 -17.04
CA ASP A 103 -4.05 1.25 -17.86
C ASP A 103 -3.41 -0.15 -17.91
N PHE A 104 -2.73 -0.56 -16.84
CA PHE A 104 -1.90 -1.78 -16.82
C PHE A 104 -2.70 -3.02 -17.23
N TRP A 105 -3.95 -3.10 -16.78
CA TRP A 105 -4.89 -4.16 -17.16
C TRP A 105 -5.32 -4.07 -18.63
N GLY A 106 -5.47 -2.86 -19.17
CA GLY A 106 -5.71 -2.63 -20.60
C GLY A 106 -4.49 -3.01 -21.45
N ILE A 107 -3.29 -2.63 -21.04
CA ILE A 107 -2.02 -2.98 -21.69
C ILE A 107 -1.77 -4.50 -21.64
N LEU A 108 -2.05 -5.16 -20.51
CA LEU A 108 -1.95 -6.63 -20.41
C LEU A 108 -2.98 -7.32 -21.32
N GLY A 109 -4.20 -6.77 -21.42
CA GLY A 109 -5.22 -7.24 -22.35
C GLY A 109 -4.86 -7.07 -23.83
N THR A 110 -4.01 -6.09 -24.18
CA THR A 110 -3.48 -5.96 -25.56
C THR A 110 -2.45 -7.03 -25.93
N ILE A 111 -1.85 -7.70 -24.94
CA ILE A 111 -0.88 -8.78 -25.17
C ILE A 111 -1.58 -10.11 -25.52
N ASP A 112 -2.82 -10.32 -25.03
CA ASP A 112 -3.63 -11.51 -25.32
C ASP A 112 -4.95 -11.13 -26.01
N ALA A 113 -4.94 -11.11 -27.35
CA ALA A 113 -6.09 -10.78 -28.21
C ALA A 113 -7.36 -11.65 -28.02
N SER A 114 -7.33 -12.67 -27.15
CA SER A 114 -8.41 -13.61 -26.88
C SER A 114 -9.21 -13.32 -25.59
N THR A 115 -8.83 -12.33 -24.77
CA THR A 115 -9.47 -12.08 -23.45
C THR A 115 -10.42 -10.88 -23.38
N VAL A 116 -10.70 -10.25 -24.54
CA VAL A 116 -11.55 -9.04 -24.70
C VAL A 116 -12.97 -9.20 -24.10
N ILE A 117 -13.44 -10.43 -23.87
CA ILE A 117 -14.78 -10.73 -23.34
C ILE A 117 -14.81 -10.83 -21.80
N THR A 118 -13.67 -10.89 -21.11
CA THR A 118 -13.59 -10.99 -19.62
C THR A 118 -13.17 -9.69 -18.91
N SER A 119 -12.91 -8.64 -19.69
CA SER A 119 -12.23 -7.38 -19.31
C SER A 119 -12.77 -6.72 -18.04
N ASP A 120 -14.09 -6.59 -17.87
CA ASP A 120 -14.68 -5.94 -16.68
C ASP A 120 -14.41 -6.72 -15.39
N SER A 121 -14.55 -8.05 -15.44
CA SER A 121 -14.34 -8.90 -14.28
C SER A 121 -12.85 -9.04 -13.91
N ALA A 122 -11.96 -9.02 -14.91
CA ALA A 122 -10.52 -9.08 -14.72
C ALA A 122 -9.99 -7.77 -14.13
N MET A 123 -10.46 -6.62 -14.63
CA MET A 123 -10.14 -5.31 -14.07
C MET A 123 -10.64 -5.19 -12.63
N PHE A 124 -11.88 -5.61 -12.35
CA PHE A 124 -12.43 -5.60 -11.00
C PHE A 124 -11.59 -6.43 -10.02
N LYS A 125 -11.28 -7.69 -10.36
CA LYS A 125 -10.45 -8.58 -9.52
C LYS A 125 -9.02 -8.06 -9.37
N GLY A 126 -8.46 -7.53 -10.46
CA GLY A 126 -7.12 -6.96 -10.50
C GLY A 126 -6.95 -5.74 -9.60
N THR A 127 -7.92 -4.83 -9.63
CA THR A 127 -7.97 -3.66 -8.74
C THR A 127 -8.09 -4.07 -7.28
N ILE A 128 -8.98 -5.01 -6.96
CA ILE A 128 -9.13 -5.52 -5.58
C ILE A 128 -7.83 -6.18 -5.11
N ALA A 129 -7.20 -6.99 -5.94
CA ALA A 129 -5.93 -7.64 -5.60
C ALA A 129 -4.81 -6.63 -5.37
N ALA A 130 -4.71 -5.59 -6.21
CA ALA A 130 -3.73 -4.53 -6.05
C ALA A 130 -3.94 -3.73 -4.74
N PHE A 131 -5.19 -3.38 -4.41
CA PHE A 131 -5.49 -2.70 -3.13
C PHE A 131 -5.24 -3.59 -1.91
N LEU A 132 -5.59 -4.88 -1.97
CA LEU A 132 -5.32 -5.81 -0.89
C LEU A 132 -3.81 -6.03 -0.69
N LEU A 133 -3.07 -6.18 -1.78
CA LEU A 133 -1.62 -6.32 -1.76
C LEU A 133 -0.94 -5.06 -1.20
N SER A 134 -1.37 -3.88 -1.67
CA SER A 134 -0.91 -2.60 -1.15
C SER A 134 -1.16 -2.48 0.35
N SER A 135 -2.38 -2.80 0.79
CA SER A 135 -2.76 -2.77 2.20
C SER A 135 -1.92 -3.73 3.05
N ALA A 136 -1.64 -4.93 2.54
CA ALA A 136 -0.77 -5.89 3.20
C ALA A 136 0.69 -5.40 3.30
N CYS A 137 1.22 -4.77 2.24
CA CYS A 137 2.56 -4.21 2.26
C CYS A 137 2.70 -3.07 3.28
N ILE A 138 1.69 -2.20 3.37
CA ILE A 138 1.64 -1.12 4.36
C ILE A 138 1.55 -1.71 5.78
N ALA A 139 0.60 -2.63 6.02
CA ALA A 139 0.43 -3.26 7.33
C ALA A 139 1.68 -4.01 7.79
N PHE A 140 2.40 -4.65 6.86
CA PHE A 140 3.65 -5.33 7.13
C PHE A 140 4.79 -4.34 7.39
N SER A 141 4.88 -3.25 6.63
CA SER A 141 5.91 -2.22 6.82
C SER A 141 5.80 -1.54 8.19
N ASP A 142 4.57 -1.29 8.65
CA ASP A 142 4.29 -0.71 9.98
C ASP A 142 4.72 -1.62 11.14
N VAL A 143 4.73 -2.94 10.94
CA VAL A 143 5.19 -3.89 11.98
C VAL A 143 6.72 -3.97 12.05
N VAL A 144 7.40 -3.76 10.92
CA VAL A 144 8.84 -4.00 10.79
C VAL A 144 9.68 -2.71 10.96
N ALA A 145 9.09 -1.54 10.65
CA ALA A 145 9.70 -0.22 10.76
C ALA A 145 9.90 0.20 12.22
#